data_AF-A0A3Q8M4Q7-F1
#
_entry.id   AF-A0A3Q8M4Q7-F1
#
_cell.length_a   1.000
_cell.length_b   1.000
_cell.length_c   1.000
_cell.angle_alpha   90.00
_cell.angle_beta   90.00
_cell.angle_gamma   90.00
#
_symmetry.space_group_name_H-M   'P 1'
#
loop_
_entity.id
_entity.type
_entity.pdbx_description
1 polymer ?
#
loop_
_entity_poly.entity_id
_entity_poly.type
_entity_poly.pdbx_seq_one_letter_code
_entity_poly.pdbx_strand_id
1 'polypeptide(L)'
;EGISEGNTGTSFIVPFEDVPRVVVKDLRDDPSAPTIEGMRKAGYPMAMFDENIIAPRKTLPIGPGTGPDDPKPVILLQLNFIKGGLILTVNGQHGAMDMVGQDAVIRLLSKACRNDPFTEEEMTAMNLDRKTIVPYLENYTIGPEVDHQIVKPDVAGGDAVLTPVSASWAFFTFSPKAMSELKDAATKTLDASTKFVSTDGALSAFIWKSASRVRLERIDGSAPTEFCRAVDARPAMGVSNNY
;
A
#
# COMPACT_ATOMS: atom_id res chain seq x y z
N GLU A 1 16.31 -4.10 19.27
CA GLU A 1 17.67 -4.25 19.86
C GLU A 1 18.58 -4.95 18.87
N GLY A 2 19.87 -4.54 18.83
CA GLY A 2 20.97 -5.26 18.15
C GLY A 2 20.92 -5.32 16.62
N ILE A 3 21.33 -4.24 15.94
CA ILE A 3 21.71 -4.32 14.51
C ILE A 3 23.16 -4.79 14.44
N SER A 4 23.41 -5.87 13.70
CA SER A 4 24.76 -6.38 13.39
C SER A 4 24.79 -6.98 11.99
N GLU A 5 25.97 -7.36 11.51
CA GLU A 5 26.08 -8.10 10.25
C GLU A 5 25.23 -9.38 10.31
N GLY A 6 24.31 -9.55 9.36
CA GLY A 6 23.34 -10.65 9.33
C GLY A 6 22.13 -10.52 10.28
N ASN A 7 21.98 -9.42 11.04
CA ASN A 7 20.85 -9.19 11.93
C ASN A 7 20.24 -7.80 11.69
N THR A 8 19.01 -7.79 11.17
CA THR A 8 18.23 -6.56 10.92
C THR A 8 17.61 -5.98 12.19
N GLY A 9 17.77 -6.66 13.33
CA GLY A 9 17.20 -6.29 14.62
C GLY A 9 15.70 -6.61 14.72
N THR A 10 15.13 -6.35 15.89
CA THR A 10 13.68 -6.45 16.13
C THR A 10 13.11 -5.08 16.50
N SER A 11 12.00 -4.71 15.85
CA SER A 11 11.27 -3.46 16.07
C SER A 11 10.02 -3.69 16.91
N PHE A 12 9.65 -2.70 17.73
CA PHE A 12 8.47 -2.74 18.59
C PHE A 12 7.69 -1.44 18.47
N ILE A 13 6.37 -1.51 18.58
CA ILE A 13 5.55 -0.31 18.82
C ILE A 13 5.72 0.04 20.30
N VAL A 14 6.19 1.26 20.57
CA VAL A 14 6.43 1.78 21.91
C VAL A 14 5.79 3.17 22.05
N PRO A 15 5.56 3.66 23.27
CA PRO A 15 5.08 5.02 23.48
C PRO A 15 5.98 6.05 22.79
N PHE A 16 5.36 7.10 22.24
CA PHE A 16 6.08 8.22 21.60
C PHE A 16 5.53 9.57 22.05
N GLU A 17 4.26 9.84 21.78
CA GLU A 17 3.53 11.05 22.17
C GLU A 17 2.10 10.68 22.62
N ASP A 18 1.40 11.60 23.27
CA ASP A 18 0.05 11.38 23.81
C ASP A 18 -0.99 11.05 22.73
N VAL A 19 -0.85 11.69 21.55
CA VAL A 19 -1.75 11.52 20.41
C VAL A 19 -0.97 11.42 19.10
N PRO A 20 -1.50 10.75 18.07
CA PRO A 20 -0.91 10.81 16.74
C PRO A 20 -0.81 12.24 16.23
N ARG A 21 0.33 12.59 15.63
CA ARG A 21 0.56 13.94 15.08
C ARG A 21 -0.39 14.21 13.91
N VAL A 22 -1.06 15.35 13.96
CA VAL A 22 -1.81 15.94 12.85
C VAL A 22 -1.18 17.28 12.46
N VAL A 23 -0.76 17.39 11.20
CA VAL A 23 -0.33 18.65 10.61
C VAL A 23 -1.56 19.33 10.00
N VAL A 24 -1.76 20.61 10.28
CA VAL A 24 -2.79 21.42 9.62
C VAL A 24 -2.11 22.39 8.68
N LYS A 25 -2.43 22.33 7.40
CA LYS A 25 -1.81 23.15 6.35
C LYS A 25 -2.88 23.92 5.59
N ASP A 26 -2.77 25.25 5.62
CA ASP A 26 -3.64 26.11 4.82
C ASP A 26 -2.98 26.40 3.47
N LEU A 27 -3.58 25.86 2.42
CA LEU A 27 -3.15 25.95 1.03
C LEU A 27 -4.13 26.76 0.17
N ARG A 28 -5.11 27.45 0.80
CA ARG A 28 -6.19 28.15 0.05
C ARG A 28 -5.66 29.24 -0.87
N ASP A 29 -4.58 29.89 -0.46
CA ASP A 29 -3.94 31.01 -1.18
C ASP A 29 -2.57 30.62 -1.78
N ASP A 30 -2.18 29.34 -1.71
CA ASP A 30 -0.96 28.84 -2.34
C ASP A 30 -1.21 28.59 -3.84
N PRO A 31 -0.55 29.33 -4.75
CA PRO A 31 -0.78 29.19 -6.20
C PRO A 31 -0.25 27.86 -6.77
N SER A 32 0.61 27.15 -6.04
CA SER A 32 1.12 25.82 -6.42
C SER A 32 0.23 24.67 -5.95
N ALA A 33 -0.69 24.94 -5.00
CA ALA A 33 -1.58 23.94 -4.46
C ALA A 33 -2.75 23.62 -5.40
N PRO A 34 -3.30 22.40 -5.35
CA PRO A 34 -4.48 22.06 -6.10
C PRO A 34 -5.72 22.79 -5.57
N THR A 35 -6.73 22.95 -6.42
CA THR A 35 -8.06 23.47 -6.03
C THR A 35 -9.12 22.41 -6.26
N ILE A 36 -10.25 22.47 -5.55
CA ILE A 36 -11.32 21.49 -5.72
C ILE A 36 -11.84 21.46 -7.17
N GLU A 37 -12.00 22.64 -7.80
CA GLU A 37 -12.46 22.76 -9.19
C GLU A 37 -11.40 22.28 -10.19
N GLY A 38 -10.12 22.56 -9.92
CA GLY A 38 -9.01 22.03 -10.72
C GLY A 38 -8.97 20.51 -10.70
N MET A 39 -9.12 19.91 -9.51
CA MET A 39 -9.19 18.46 -9.34
C MET A 39 -10.39 17.85 -10.06
N ARG A 40 -11.59 18.42 -9.89
CA ARG A 40 -12.81 17.97 -10.57
C ARG A 40 -12.66 18.00 -12.10
N LYS A 41 -12.13 19.12 -12.63
CA LYS A 41 -11.92 19.30 -14.07
C LYS A 41 -10.91 18.28 -14.64
N ALA A 42 -9.86 17.97 -13.88
CA ALA A 42 -8.81 17.05 -14.32
C ALA A 42 -9.08 15.57 -13.99
N GLY A 43 -10.16 15.25 -13.27
CA GLY A 43 -10.48 13.89 -12.87
C GLY A 43 -9.58 13.34 -11.75
N TYR A 44 -9.15 14.19 -10.81
CA TYR A 44 -8.34 13.82 -9.64
C TYR A 44 -7.02 13.10 -9.99
N PRO A 45 -6.14 13.69 -10.82
CA PRO A 45 -4.90 13.04 -11.25
C PRO A 45 -3.90 12.91 -10.09
N MET A 46 -3.09 11.84 -10.10
CA MET A 46 -2.06 11.59 -9.07
C MET A 46 -1.11 12.78 -8.87
N ALA A 47 -0.77 13.51 -9.94
CA ALA A 47 0.09 14.69 -9.88
C ALA A 47 -0.46 15.85 -9.02
N MET A 48 -1.77 15.88 -8.75
CA MET A 48 -2.38 16.85 -7.82
C MET A 48 -2.34 16.38 -6.36
N PHE A 49 -1.80 15.20 -6.07
CA PHE A 49 -1.60 14.65 -4.73
C PHE A 49 -0.10 14.49 -4.43
N ASP A 50 0.68 15.56 -4.62
CA ASP A 50 2.12 15.57 -4.36
C ASP A 50 2.41 15.39 -2.85
N GLU A 51 3.06 14.28 -2.49
CA GLU A 51 3.40 13.95 -1.11
C GLU A 51 4.22 15.06 -0.41
N ASN A 52 5.00 15.85 -1.16
CA ASN A 52 5.78 16.94 -0.59
C ASN A 52 4.91 18.14 -0.19
N ILE A 53 3.69 18.23 -0.73
CA ILE A 53 2.73 19.30 -0.47
C ILE A 53 1.70 18.85 0.56
N ILE A 54 1.07 17.69 0.33
CA ILE A 54 -0.16 17.28 1.03
C ILE A 54 0.01 16.11 2.02
N ALA A 55 1.17 15.45 2.06
CA ALA A 55 1.45 14.38 3.02
C ALA A 55 2.37 14.86 4.17
N PRO A 56 2.18 14.34 5.40
CA PRO A 56 3.02 14.68 6.55
C PRO A 56 4.42 14.06 6.51
N ARG A 57 4.64 13.04 5.67
CA ARG A 57 5.94 12.37 5.49
C ARG A 57 6.00 11.66 4.13
N LYS A 58 7.18 11.61 3.54
CA LYS A 58 7.44 10.91 2.27
C LYS A 58 7.28 9.40 2.42
N THR A 59 6.87 8.73 1.33
CA THR A 59 6.73 7.27 1.28
C THR A 59 8.07 6.54 1.41
N LEU A 60 9.09 7.01 0.71
CA LEU A 60 10.45 6.44 0.75
C LEU A 60 11.30 7.16 1.80
N PRO A 61 12.30 6.48 2.40
CA PRO A 61 13.19 7.08 3.40
C PRO A 61 14.23 8.00 2.74
N ILE A 62 13.76 9.06 2.07
CA ILE A 62 14.56 10.01 1.31
C ILE A 62 14.35 11.41 1.89
N GLY A 63 15.42 12.08 2.29
CA GLY A 63 15.40 13.47 2.75
C GLY A 63 15.43 13.61 4.27
N PRO A 64 15.11 14.81 4.79
CA PRO A 64 15.19 15.10 6.22
C PRO A 64 14.19 14.28 7.05
N GLY A 65 14.60 13.85 8.26
CA GLY A 65 13.72 13.17 9.21
C GLY A 65 13.36 11.73 8.83
N THR A 66 14.10 11.12 7.89
CA THR A 66 13.89 9.74 7.45
C THR A 66 15.06 8.81 7.74
N GLY A 67 16.06 9.26 8.50
CA GLY A 67 17.20 8.47 8.91
C GLY A 67 16.82 7.30 9.83
N PRO A 68 17.71 6.32 10.02
CA PRO A 68 17.46 5.19 10.92
C PRO A 68 17.18 5.60 12.36
N ASP A 69 17.82 6.67 12.82
CA ASP A 69 17.72 7.20 14.19
C ASP A 69 16.56 8.19 14.38
N ASP A 70 15.93 8.64 13.29
CA ASP A 70 14.76 9.51 13.36
C ASP A 70 13.54 8.71 13.82
N PRO A 71 12.63 9.28 14.65
CA PRO A 71 11.41 8.62 15.05
C PRO A 71 10.60 8.13 13.85
N LYS A 72 9.98 6.95 13.97
CA LYS A 72 9.09 6.35 12.97
C LYS A 72 7.68 6.19 13.57
N PRO A 73 6.88 7.27 13.65
CA PRO A 73 5.53 7.20 14.21
C PRO A 73 4.67 6.16 13.48
N VAL A 74 3.83 5.44 14.23
CA VAL A 74 2.95 4.39 13.68
C VAL A 74 1.98 4.96 12.64
N ILE A 75 1.42 6.14 12.92
CA ILE A 75 0.50 6.85 12.04
C ILE A 75 0.74 8.36 12.13
N LEU A 76 0.64 9.05 10.98
CA LEU A 76 0.71 10.51 10.85
C LEU A 76 -0.45 11.00 10.01
N LEU A 77 -0.95 12.21 10.31
CA LEU A 77 -2.08 12.81 9.60
C LEU A 77 -1.73 14.21 9.09
N GLN A 78 -2.34 14.60 7.99
CA GLN A 78 -2.32 15.99 7.52
C GLN A 78 -3.69 16.42 6.99
N LEU A 79 -4.17 17.55 7.48
CA LEU A 79 -5.38 18.24 7.02
C LEU A 79 -4.98 19.43 6.17
N ASN A 80 -5.26 19.38 4.87
CA ASN A 80 -4.87 20.40 3.91
C ASN A 80 -6.11 21.19 3.45
N PHE A 81 -6.26 22.44 3.90
CA PHE A 81 -7.32 23.31 3.39
C PHE A 81 -6.92 23.82 2.02
N ILE A 82 -7.67 23.45 0.99
CA ILE A 82 -7.47 23.94 -0.38
C ILE A 82 -8.63 24.85 -0.77
N LYS A 83 -8.49 25.60 -1.86
CA LYS A 83 -9.60 26.42 -2.35
C LYS A 83 -10.83 25.55 -2.64
N GLY A 84 -11.88 25.74 -1.82
CA GLY A 84 -13.16 25.04 -1.92
C GLY A 84 -13.19 23.60 -1.39
N GLY A 85 -12.18 23.14 -0.65
CA GLY A 85 -12.14 21.75 -0.18
C GLY A 85 -11.12 21.46 0.92
N LEU A 86 -11.03 20.18 1.26
CA LEU A 86 -10.11 19.62 2.24
C LEU A 86 -9.49 18.34 1.67
N ILE A 87 -8.19 18.15 1.83
CA ILE A 87 -7.52 16.86 1.61
C ILE A 87 -7.02 16.35 2.96
N LEU A 88 -7.55 15.20 3.39
CA LEU A 88 -6.99 14.43 4.49
C LEU A 88 -6.01 13.40 3.93
N THR A 89 -4.78 13.41 4.44
CA THR A 89 -3.75 12.41 4.13
C THR A 89 -3.34 11.69 5.39
N VAL A 90 -3.25 10.36 5.31
CA VAL A 90 -2.87 9.49 6.43
C VAL A 90 -1.70 8.62 5.99
N ASN A 91 -0.58 8.71 6.71
CA ASN A 91 0.57 7.83 6.53
C ASN A 91 0.56 6.76 7.63
N GLY A 92 0.60 5.49 7.25
CA GLY A 92 0.89 4.37 8.15
C GLY A 92 2.33 3.87 7.98
N GLN A 93 2.99 3.51 9.08
CA GLN A 93 4.31 2.86 9.02
C GLN A 93 4.14 1.40 8.57
N HIS A 94 4.71 1.04 7.42
CA HIS A 94 4.37 -0.22 6.73
C HIS A 94 4.76 -1.51 7.50
N GLY A 95 5.76 -1.45 8.38
CA GLY A 95 6.08 -2.55 9.29
C GLY A 95 5.10 -2.69 10.47
N ALA A 96 4.26 -1.68 10.72
CA ALA A 96 3.23 -1.68 11.76
C ALA A 96 1.84 -2.03 11.21
N MET A 97 1.59 -1.81 9.92
CA MET A 97 0.31 -2.08 9.26
C MET A 97 0.47 -2.22 7.74
N ASP A 98 -0.31 -3.09 7.13
CA ASP A 98 -0.61 -3.05 5.70
C ASP A 98 -1.82 -2.11 5.43
N MET A 99 -2.29 -2.03 4.19
CA MET A 99 -3.41 -1.15 3.85
C MET A 99 -4.74 -1.61 4.47
N VAL A 100 -4.95 -2.91 4.71
CA VAL A 100 -6.16 -3.42 5.40
C VAL A 100 -6.16 -3.00 6.87
N GLY A 101 -5.02 -3.15 7.55
CA GLY A 101 -4.82 -2.68 8.92
C GLY A 101 -4.90 -1.16 9.03
N GLN A 102 -4.33 -0.42 8.06
CA GLN A 102 -4.44 1.03 8.01
C GLN A 102 -5.89 1.50 7.83
N ASP A 103 -6.68 0.82 6.99
CA ASP A 103 -8.12 1.06 6.86
C ASP A 103 -8.88 0.80 8.17
N ALA A 104 -8.55 -0.28 8.89
CA ALA A 104 -9.12 -0.55 10.22
C ALA A 104 -8.88 0.60 11.21
N VAL A 105 -7.64 1.11 11.27
CA VAL A 105 -7.29 2.26 12.10
C VAL A 105 -8.07 3.52 11.68
N ILE A 106 -8.14 3.82 10.38
CA ILE A 106 -8.86 5.00 9.85
C ILE A 106 -10.37 4.90 10.13
N ARG A 107 -10.96 3.70 10.03
CA ARG A 107 -12.37 3.46 10.35
C ARG A 107 -12.68 3.76 11.82
N LEU A 108 -11.83 3.31 12.74
CA LEU A 108 -11.98 3.62 14.17
C LEU A 108 -11.69 5.08 14.48
N LEU A 109 -10.73 5.71 13.79
CA LEU A 109 -10.51 7.15 13.88
C LEU A 109 -11.78 7.92 13.47
N SER A 110 -12.44 7.53 12.38
CA SER A 110 -13.70 8.14 11.94
C SER A 110 -14.80 8.03 13.00
N LYS A 111 -14.95 6.86 13.64
CA LYS A 111 -15.86 6.67 14.78
C LYS A 111 -15.50 7.57 15.97
N ALA A 112 -14.23 7.64 16.33
CA ALA A 112 -13.75 8.50 17.41
C ALA A 112 -14.05 9.98 17.13
N CYS A 113 -13.83 10.46 15.90
CA CYS A 113 -14.20 11.82 15.50
C CYS A 113 -15.70 12.12 15.62
N ARG A 114 -16.54 11.09 15.52
CA ARG A 114 -18.00 11.18 15.67
C ARG A 114 -18.48 10.92 17.10
N ASN A 115 -17.56 10.56 18.00
CA ASN A 115 -17.87 10.07 19.35
C ASN A 115 -18.78 8.82 19.35
N ASP A 116 -18.68 8.00 18.28
CA ASP A 116 -19.36 6.71 18.19
C ASP A 116 -18.55 5.65 18.96
N PRO A 117 -19.19 4.77 19.76
CA PRO A 117 -18.48 3.77 20.55
C PRO A 117 -17.84 2.69 19.67
N PHE A 118 -16.71 2.16 20.14
CA PHE A 118 -16.07 0.98 19.55
C PHE A 118 -16.74 -0.30 20.04
N THR A 119 -16.87 -1.29 19.17
CA THR A 119 -17.42 -2.60 19.55
C THR A 119 -16.37 -3.42 20.32
N GLU A 120 -16.82 -4.44 21.04
CA GLU A 120 -15.90 -5.37 21.73
C GLU A 120 -14.99 -6.12 20.74
N GLU A 121 -15.51 -6.48 19.56
CA GLU A 121 -14.72 -7.14 18.52
C GLU A 121 -13.64 -6.21 17.94
N GLU A 122 -13.97 -4.94 17.69
CA GLU A 122 -13.02 -3.94 17.20
C GLU A 122 -11.88 -3.74 18.22
N MET A 123 -12.23 -3.58 19.49
CA MET A 123 -11.24 -3.46 20.57
C MET A 123 -10.38 -4.72 20.72
N THR A 124 -10.99 -5.90 20.59
CA THR A 124 -10.25 -7.16 20.67
C THR A 124 -9.25 -7.27 19.51
N ALA A 125 -9.68 -7.01 18.28
CA ALA A 125 -8.84 -7.10 17.08
C ALA A 125 -7.65 -6.12 17.15
N MET A 126 -7.90 -4.88 17.58
CA MET A 126 -6.88 -3.83 17.72
C MET A 126 -5.81 -4.13 18.78
N ASN A 127 -6.05 -5.12 19.64
CA ASN A 127 -5.19 -5.49 20.77
C ASN A 127 -4.64 -6.92 20.67
N LEU A 128 -4.80 -7.62 19.54
CA LEU A 128 -4.23 -8.96 19.34
C LEU A 128 -2.70 -8.96 19.39
N ASP A 129 -2.13 -10.00 20.02
CA ASP A 129 -0.68 -10.19 20.06
C ASP A 129 -0.13 -10.53 18.68
N ARG A 130 0.81 -9.70 18.19
CA ARG A 130 1.27 -9.77 16.80
C ARG A 130 2.33 -10.85 16.56
N LYS A 131 3.16 -11.14 17.56
CA LYS A 131 4.28 -12.08 17.44
C LYS A 131 3.85 -13.55 17.39
N THR A 132 2.59 -13.83 17.74
CA THR A 132 2.00 -15.18 17.75
C THR A 132 0.86 -15.34 16.75
N ILE A 133 0.48 -14.29 16.01
CA ILE A 133 -0.69 -14.32 15.14
C ILE A 133 -0.52 -15.23 13.91
N VAL A 134 0.73 -15.47 13.50
CA VAL A 134 1.10 -16.46 12.49
C VAL A 134 1.81 -17.62 13.20
N PRO A 135 1.19 -18.81 13.28
CA PRO A 135 1.84 -19.98 13.84
C PRO A 135 3.07 -20.39 13.01
N TYR A 136 4.17 -20.71 13.69
CA TYR A 136 5.40 -21.15 13.03
C TYR A 136 5.33 -22.61 12.61
N LEU A 137 6.06 -22.93 11.53
CA LEU A 137 6.30 -24.30 11.11
C LEU A 137 7.40 -24.94 11.97
N GLU A 138 7.13 -26.12 12.50
CA GLU A 138 8.12 -26.86 13.30
C GLU A 138 9.27 -27.38 12.42
N ASN A 139 10.50 -27.28 12.92
CA ASN A 139 11.72 -27.79 12.26
C ASN A 139 11.96 -27.25 10.83
N TYR A 140 11.40 -26.09 10.50
CA TYR A 140 11.57 -25.46 9.19
C TYR A 140 12.92 -24.76 9.06
N THR A 141 13.56 -24.89 7.91
CA THR A 141 14.79 -24.17 7.55
C THR A 141 14.59 -23.33 6.29
N ILE A 142 14.34 -23.98 5.16
CA ILE A 142 14.02 -23.36 3.88
C ILE A 142 13.21 -24.33 3.02
N GLY A 143 12.26 -23.80 2.25
CA GLY A 143 11.37 -24.56 1.39
C GLY A 143 10.72 -23.64 0.34
N PRO A 144 9.86 -24.18 -0.54
CA PRO A 144 9.21 -23.42 -1.60
C PRO A 144 8.27 -22.32 -1.09
N GLU A 145 7.91 -22.34 0.19
CA GLU A 145 7.09 -21.32 0.85
C GLU A 145 7.72 -19.91 0.79
N VAL A 146 9.06 -19.83 0.67
CA VAL A 146 9.83 -18.58 0.55
C VAL A 146 10.47 -18.39 -0.83
N ASP A 147 10.02 -19.14 -1.83
CA ASP A 147 10.44 -18.90 -3.22
C ASP A 147 10.12 -17.45 -3.60
N HIS A 148 11.05 -16.82 -4.33
CA HIS A 148 10.98 -15.41 -4.75
C HIS A 148 10.99 -14.38 -3.61
N GLN A 149 11.28 -14.77 -2.36
CA GLN A 149 11.30 -13.86 -1.20
C GLN A 149 12.71 -13.65 -0.60
N ILE A 150 13.67 -14.52 -0.92
CA ILE A 150 15.06 -14.41 -0.46
C ILE A 150 15.92 -13.88 -1.61
N VAL A 151 16.50 -12.69 -1.45
CA VAL A 151 17.43 -12.11 -2.42
C VAL A 151 18.68 -12.99 -2.53
N LYS A 152 19.05 -13.33 -3.77
CA LYS A 152 20.27 -14.08 -4.09
C LYS A 152 21.22 -13.17 -4.87
N PRO A 153 22.55 -13.26 -4.66
CA PRO A 153 23.52 -12.39 -5.33
C PRO A 153 23.46 -12.42 -6.87
N ASP A 154 23.02 -13.55 -7.44
CA ASP A 154 22.93 -13.82 -8.87
C ASP A 154 21.54 -13.54 -9.47
N VAL A 155 20.57 -13.11 -8.65
CA VAL A 155 19.20 -12.80 -9.08
C VAL A 155 18.91 -11.32 -8.88
N ALA A 156 18.61 -10.61 -9.97
CA ALA A 156 18.22 -9.20 -9.89
C ALA A 156 16.87 -9.05 -9.15
N GLY A 157 16.82 -8.16 -8.16
CA GLY A 157 15.63 -7.92 -7.35
C GLY A 157 15.92 -7.01 -6.16
N GLY A 158 14.93 -6.82 -5.29
CA GLY A 158 15.03 -6.04 -4.06
C GLY A 158 13.86 -5.09 -3.84
N ASP A 159 13.88 -4.40 -2.71
CA ASP A 159 12.80 -3.50 -2.28
C ASP A 159 12.93 -2.11 -2.93
N ALA A 160 11.80 -1.58 -3.43
CA ALA A 160 11.66 -0.21 -3.93
C ALA A 160 12.81 0.27 -4.85
N VAL A 161 13.28 -0.61 -5.75
CA VAL A 161 14.45 -0.36 -6.61
C VAL A 161 14.18 0.84 -7.54
N LEU A 162 14.94 1.91 -7.35
CA LEU A 162 14.97 3.05 -8.26
C LEU A 162 15.84 2.70 -9.47
N THR A 163 15.21 2.31 -10.57
CA THR A 163 15.92 2.01 -11.81
C THR A 163 16.47 3.30 -12.44
N PRO A 164 17.66 3.28 -13.07
CA PRO A 164 18.28 4.45 -13.67
C PRO A 164 17.67 4.79 -15.04
N VAL A 165 16.33 4.80 -15.12
CA VAL A 165 15.56 5.16 -16.32
C VAL A 165 14.50 6.19 -15.97
N SER A 166 14.11 7.01 -16.95
CA SER A 166 13.00 7.94 -16.76
C SER A 166 11.69 7.17 -16.60
N ALA A 167 10.93 7.49 -15.56
CA ALA A 167 9.63 6.90 -15.25
C ALA A 167 8.67 7.97 -14.71
N SER A 168 7.37 7.68 -14.76
CA SER A 168 6.31 8.57 -14.29
C SER A 168 5.16 7.78 -13.67
N TRP A 169 4.40 8.42 -12.81
CA TRP A 169 3.16 7.88 -12.24
C TRP A 169 1.92 8.48 -12.92
N ALA A 170 0.92 7.64 -13.19
CA ALA A 170 -0.36 8.06 -13.76
C ALA A 170 -1.49 7.15 -13.28
N PHE A 171 -2.67 7.74 -13.08
CA PHE A 171 -3.90 6.98 -12.86
C PHE A 171 -4.60 6.67 -14.19
N PHE A 172 -5.11 5.45 -14.30
CA PHE A 172 -5.98 5.01 -15.38
C PHE A 172 -7.30 4.55 -14.78
N THR A 173 -8.38 5.24 -15.14
CA THR A 173 -9.71 4.91 -14.63
C THR A 173 -10.38 3.87 -15.51
N PHE A 174 -10.97 2.85 -14.88
CA PHE A 174 -11.80 1.86 -15.55
C PHE A 174 -13.24 2.01 -15.07
N SER A 175 -14.15 2.29 -16.00
CA SER A 175 -15.58 2.44 -15.66
C SER A 175 -16.17 1.10 -15.20
N PRO A 176 -17.30 1.10 -14.46
CA PRO A 176 -17.97 -0.13 -14.08
C PRO A 176 -18.27 -1.05 -15.28
N LYS A 177 -18.67 -0.46 -16.42
CA LYS A 177 -18.90 -1.19 -17.67
C LYS A 177 -17.61 -1.83 -18.19
N ALA A 178 -16.51 -1.07 -18.28
CA ALA A 178 -15.22 -1.60 -18.73
C ALA A 178 -14.75 -2.76 -17.84
N MET A 179 -14.91 -2.63 -16.51
CA MET A 179 -14.57 -3.70 -15.57
C MET A 179 -15.40 -4.98 -15.80
N SER A 180 -16.70 -4.82 -16.07
CA SER A 180 -17.58 -5.96 -16.38
C SER A 180 -17.22 -6.64 -17.70
N GLU A 181 -16.87 -5.86 -18.72
CA GLU A 181 -16.46 -6.38 -20.03
C GLU A 181 -15.10 -7.10 -19.96
N LEU A 182 -14.15 -6.58 -19.18
CA LEU A 182 -12.88 -7.26 -18.91
C LEU A 182 -13.11 -8.61 -18.22
N LYS A 183 -13.97 -8.65 -17.20
CA LYS A 183 -14.31 -9.89 -16.51
C LYS A 183 -15.02 -10.88 -17.44
N ASP A 184 -15.96 -10.42 -18.26
CA ASP A 184 -16.65 -11.27 -19.24
C ASP A 184 -15.66 -11.88 -20.25
N ALA A 185 -14.77 -11.06 -20.81
CA ALA A 185 -13.72 -11.52 -21.73
C ALA A 185 -12.81 -12.58 -21.08
N ALA A 186 -12.35 -12.35 -19.85
CA ALA A 186 -11.54 -13.32 -19.12
C ALA A 186 -12.32 -14.61 -18.82
N THR A 187 -13.59 -14.50 -18.42
CA THR A 187 -14.45 -15.65 -18.08
C THR A 187 -14.70 -16.56 -19.28
N LYS A 188 -14.75 -16.00 -20.49
CA LYS A 188 -14.94 -16.77 -21.74
C LYS A 188 -13.71 -17.57 -22.17
N THR A 189 -12.53 -17.27 -21.64
CA THR A 189 -11.25 -17.86 -22.07
C THR A 189 -10.46 -18.44 -20.89
N LEU A 190 -11.17 -18.97 -19.89
CA LEU A 190 -10.53 -19.59 -18.74
C LEU A 190 -9.85 -20.91 -19.12
N ASP A 191 -8.73 -21.18 -18.46
CA ASP A 191 -8.11 -22.51 -18.50
C ASP A 191 -9.05 -23.55 -17.89
N ALA A 192 -8.99 -24.79 -18.39
CA ALA A 192 -9.88 -25.87 -17.95
C ALA A 192 -9.80 -26.17 -16.44
N SER A 193 -8.69 -25.83 -15.78
CA SER A 193 -8.48 -25.97 -14.34
C SER A 193 -9.12 -24.85 -13.50
N THR A 194 -9.54 -23.75 -14.12
CA THR A 194 -10.02 -22.55 -13.43
C THR A 194 -11.53 -22.40 -13.57
N LYS A 195 -12.26 -22.53 -12.45
CA LYS A 195 -13.73 -22.46 -12.46
C LYS A 195 -14.28 -21.05 -12.66
N PHE A 196 -13.64 -20.04 -12.10
CA PHE A 196 -14.06 -18.64 -12.19
C PHE A 196 -12.87 -17.71 -11.89
N VAL A 197 -13.01 -16.44 -12.27
CA VAL A 197 -12.09 -15.35 -11.88
C VAL A 197 -12.85 -14.16 -11.31
N SER A 198 -12.19 -13.40 -10.44
CA SER A 198 -12.73 -12.14 -9.92
C SER A 198 -12.53 -10.99 -10.91
N THR A 199 -13.25 -9.90 -10.70
CA THR A 199 -13.05 -8.64 -11.43
C THR A 199 -11.61 -8.12 -11.27
N ASP A 200 -11.05 -8.24 -10.07
CA ASP A 200 -9.67 -7.85 -9.77
C ASP A 200 -8.65 -8.73 -10.53
N GLY A 201 -8.90 -10.04 -10.61
CA GLY A 201 -8.08 -10.96 -11.39
C GLY A 201 -8.09 -10.63 -12.89
N ALA A 202 -9.26 -10.27 -13.44
CA ALA A 202 -9.38 -9.87 -14.84
C ALA A 202 -8.63 -8.57 -15.15
N LEU A 203 -8.74 -7.54 -14.30
CA LEU A 203 -7.99 -6.30 -14.48
C LEU A 203 -6.48 -6.50 -14.33
N SER A 204 -6.07 -7.25 -13.30
CA SER A 204 -4.65 -7.61 -13.07
C SER A 204 -4.03 -8.27 -14.31
N ALA A 205 -4.72 -9.26 -14.87
CA ALA A 205 -4.27 -9.94 -16.10
C ALA A 205 -4.26 -9.00 -17.32
N PHE A 206 -5.26 -8.11 -17.45
CA PHE A 206 -5.30 -7.12 -18.52
C PHE A 206 -4.12 -6.15 -18.47
N ILE A 207 -3.76 -5.66 -17.28
CA ILE A 207 -2.61 -4.78 -17.07
C ILE A 207 -1.32 -5.52 -17.41
N TRP A 208 -1.12 -6.73 -16.88
CA TRP A 208 0.08 -7.52 -17.18
C TRP A 208 0.23 -7.77 -18.67
N LYS A 209 -0.84 -8.23 -19.35
CA LYS A 209 -0.86 -8.45 -20.80
C LYS A 209 -0.56 -7.18 -21.58
N SER A 210 -1.11 -6.04 -21.17
CA SER A 210 -0.91 -4.77 -21.87
C SER A 210 0.50 -4.21 -21.70
N ALA A 211 1.05 -4.30 -20.47
CA ALA A 211 2.43 -3.94 -20.20
C ALA A 211 3.41 -4.85 -20.97
N SER A 212 3.18 -6.16 -20.96
CA SER A 212 4.01 -7.12 -21.73
C SER A 212 3.94 -6.85 -23.22
N ARG A 213 2.74 -6.56 -23.77
CA ARG A 213 2.56 -6.23 -25.19
C ARG A 213 3.41 -5.03 -25.61
N VAL A 214 3.35 -3.90 -24.89
CA VAL A 214 4.15 -2.72 -25.25
C VAL A 214 5.65 -2.91 -25.00
N ARG A 215 6.03 -3.85 -24.12
CA ARG A 215 7.44 -4.20 -23.90
C ARG A 215 8.05 -4.98 -25.08
N LEU A 216 7.24 -5.69 -25.87
CA LEU A 216 7.72 -6.40 -27.07
C LEU A 216 8.40 -5.47 -28.10
N GLU A 217 8.07 -4.18 -28.09
CA GLU A 217 8.72 -3.17 -28.93
C GLU A 217 10.21 -2.94 -28.58
N ARG A 218 10.67 -3.44 -27.43
CA ARG A 218 12.02 -3.16 -26.90
C ARG A 218 12.72 -4.36 -26.25
N ILE A 219 12.04 -5.47 -26.04
CA ILE A 219 12.61 -6.72 -25.54
C ILE A 219 11.99 -7.90 -26.28
N ASP A 220 12.74 -9.00 -26.41
CA ASP A 220 12.28 -10.20 -27.09
C ASP A 220 11.12 -10.89 -26.34
N GLY A 221 10.27 -11.60 -27.09
CA GLY A 221 9.12 -12.33 -26.53
C GLY A 221 9.49 -13.50 -25.63
N SER A 222 10.72 -14.01 -25.69
CA SER A 222 11.23 -15.05 -24.76
C SER A 222 11.70 -14.48 -23.42
N ALA A 223 11.78 -13.15 -23.28
CA ALA A 223 12.23 -12.52 -22.03
C ALA A 223 11.29 -12.89 -20.87
N PRO A 224 11.83 -13.38 -19.72
CA PRO A 224 11.02 -13.70 -18.56
C PRO A 224 10.24 -12.48 -18.06
N THR A 225 9.01 -12.72 -17.59
CA THR A 225 8.20 -11.73 -16.89
C THR A 225 7.53 -12.38 -15.69
N GLU A 226 7.61 -11.72 -14.54
CA GLU A 226 7.00 -12.15 -13.30
C GLU A 226 5.90 -11.17 -12.89
N PHE A 227 4.82 -11.67 -12.28
CA PHE A 227 3.72 -10.86 -11.75
C PHE A 227 3.63 -11.07 -10.23
N CYS A 228 4.09 -10.08 -9.47
CA CYS A 228 4.03 -10.11 -8.02
C CYS A 228 2.73 -9.45 -7.53
N ARG A 229 1.83 -10.22 -6.89
CA ARG A 229 0.52 -9.74 -6.42
C ARG A 229 0.46 -9.78 -4.91
N ALA A 230 0.23 -8.63 -4.28
CA ALA A 230 -0.06 -8.56 -2.85
C ALA A 230 -1.42 -9.22 -2.55
N VAL A 231 -1.50 -9.97 -1.46
CA VAL A 231 -2.72 -10.67 -1.00
C VAL A 231 -2.84 -10.48 0.51
N ASP A 232 -4.03 -10.10 0.99
CA ASP A 232 -4.33 -10.09 2.41
C ASP A 232 -4.37 -11.53 2.94
N ALA A 233 -3.50 -11.83 3.90
CA ALA A 233 -3.38 -13.16 4.50
C ALA A 233 -4.40 -13.41 5.62
N ARG A 234 -5.07 -12.37 6.17
CA ARG A 234 -6.00 -12.52 7.30
C ARG A 234 -7.04 -13.62 7.08
N PRO A 235 -7.71 -13.73 5.92
CA PRO A 235 -8.71 -14.78 5.70
C PRO A 235 -8.10 -16.19 5.76
N ALA A 236 -6.91 -16.39 5.21
CA ALA A 236 -6.22 -17.68 5.25
C ALA A 236 -5.75 -18.05 6.67
N MET A 237 -5.39 -17.04 7.45
CA MET A 237 -4.96 -17.20 8.84
C MET A 237 -6.13 -17.23 9.85
N GLY A 238 -7.37 -17.05 9.39
CA GLY A 238 -8.54 -16.97 10.28
C GLY A 238 -8.52 -15.74 11.21
N VAL A 239 -7.85 -14.66 10.80
CA VAL A 239 -7.72 -13.41 11.55
C VAL A 239 -8.84 -12.44 11.14
N SER A 240 -9.32 -11.63 12.08
CA SER A 240 -10.33 -10.59 11.81
C SER A 240 -9.83 -9.58 10.78
N ASN A 241 -10.74 -9.09 9.92
CA ASN A 241 -10.48 -7.97 9.03
C ASN A 241 -10.20 -6.64 9.78
N ASN A 242 -10.47 -6.59 11.08
CA ASN A 242 -10.18 -5.43 11.95
C ASN A 242 -8.79 -5.49 12.60
N TYR A 243 -7.97 -6.52 12.30
CA TYR A 243 -6.57 -6.62 12.77
C TYR A 243 -5.61 -5.68 12.02
#